data_AF-Q4RKU2-F1
#
_entry.id   AF-Q4RKU2-F1
#
_cell.length_a   1.000
_cell.length_b   1.000
_cell.length_c   1.000
_cell.angle_alpha   90.00
_cell.angle_beta   90.00
_cell.angle_gamma   90.00
#
_symmetry.space_group_name_H-M   'P 1'
#
loop_
_entity.id
_entity.type
_entity.pdbx_description
1 polymer ?
#
loop_
_entity_poly.entity_id
_entity_poly.type
_entity_poly.pdbx_seq_one_letter_code
_entity_poly.pdbx_strand_id
1 'polypeptide(L)'
;GGENGCVELYAYGMYKIATLPEVSGTCRNLSLSGDLKSLSVITEVRSADNSSQICYTQLDTGLLSDCLPEVTRMARKFTHISTLLQYLHLSLTCMCEAWEDILMQMDLRLTKFVQEKNTNTQVQDEFLELLLWGQSSPELQALLMNQLTIKGLKKLGQSIESSYSTIQKLVISHLQSGSEALLYHLSEVKGMSLWKQKFEPLGLDAAAIEGTAQLIYCNSELIKQLLFKHDYFTFTFFFLLDAITAVGSFSLKANELLQVIDKSMKNFKAFFRWLYVAMLRMCDEPVPPELNKMTQKDIAFVADFLSEHFNENEELFDRKGKYFNVERVGQ
;
A
#
# COMPACT_ATOMS: atom_id res chain seq x y z
N GLY A 1 7.55 6.26 31.60
CA GLY A 1 8.76 5.79 32.29
C GLY A 1 8.60 4.32 32.60
N GLY A 2 9.65 3.53 32.41
CA GLY A 2 9.62 2.07 32.64
C GLY A 2 10.73 1.59 33.57
N GLU A 3 10.85 0.27 33.73
CA GLU A 3 11.92 -0.37 34.50
C GLU A 3 13.32 -0.20 33.85
N ASN A 4 13.35 0.17 32.58
CA ASN A 4 14.57 0.31 31.76
C ASN A 4 15.33 1.62 32.00
N GLY A 5 15.03 2.36 33.08
CA GLY A 5 15.70 3.61 33.41
C GLY A 5 15.52 4.76 32.41
N CYS A 6 14.48 4.67 31.57
CA CYS A 6 14.19 5.65 30.53
C CYS A 6 12.83 6.31 30.75
N VAL A 7 12.79 7.64 30.63
CA VAL A 7 11.55 8.42 30.60
C VAL A 7 11.37 9.00 29.21
N GLU A 8 10.22 8.72 28.61
CA GLU A 8 9.85 9.24 27.30
C GLU A 8 8.67 10.20 27.45
N LEU A 9 8.75 11.31 26.71
CA LEU A 9 7.71 12.32 26.65
C LEU A 9 7.03 12.23 25.28
N TYR A 10 5.71 12.01 25.29
CA TYR A 10 4.90 11.93 24.08
C TYR A 10 3.94 13.11 24.01
N ALA A 11 4.14 13.99 23.04
CA ALA A 11 3.18 15.03 22.71
C ALA A 11 1.91 14.40 22.15
N TYR A 12 0.75 14.83 22.67
CA TYR A 12 -0.56 14.28 22.33
C TYR A 12 -0.72 12.77 22.54
N GLY A 13 0.20 12.11 23.27
CA GLY A 13 0.25 10.65 23.40
C GLY A 13 0.64 9.91 22.12
N MET A 14 1.06 10.62 21.06
CA MET A 14 1.30 10.05 19.72
C MET A 14 2.74 10.25 19.27
N TYR A 15 3.31 11.44 19.49
CA TYR A 15 4.64 11.79 18.97
C TYR A 15 5.65 11.93 20.09
N LYS A 16 6.69 11.10 20.08
CA LYS A 16 7.79 11.17 21.04
C LYS A 16 8.62 12.44 20.81
N ILE A 17 8.60 13.37 21.76
CA ILE A 17 9.32 14.64 21.69
C ILE A 17 10.66 14.62 22.43
N ALA A 18 10.82 13.74 23.42
CA ALA A 18 12.06 13.61 24.17
C ALA A 18 12.19 12.24 24.80
N THR A 19 13.44 11.80 24.93
CA THR A 19 13.85 10.59 25.64
C THR A 19 14.92 11.00 26.64
N LEU A 20 14.73 10.61 27.91
CA LEU A 20 15.63 10.91 29.02
C LEU A 20 16.30 9.59 29.46
N PRO A 21 17.56 9.34 29.07
CA PRO A 21 18.22 8.03 29.21
C PRO A 21 18.84 7.74 30.59
N GLU A 22 18.82 8.67 31.56
CA GLU A 22 19.62 8.57 32.79
C GLU A 22 18.80 8.44 34.09
N VAL A 23 17.65 7.80 34.05
CA VAL A 23 16.82 7.65 35.25
C VAL A 23 17.22 6.39 35.99
N SER A 24 18.01 6.52 37.06
CA SER A 24 18.45 5.39 37.88
C SER A 24 17.28 4.72 38.62
N GLY A 25 17.18 3.40 38.49
CA GLY A 25 16.16 2.57 39.15
C GLY A 25 14.81 2.54 38.44
N THR A 26 13.79 2.03 39.12
CA THR A 26 12.43 1.91 38.58
C THR A 26 11.66 3.19 38.80
N CYS A 27 11.14 3.81 37.73
CA CYS A 27 10.26 4.98 37.84
C CYS A 27 8.96 4.63 38.57
N ARG A 28 8.67 5.32 39.67
CA ARG A 28 7.43 5.18 40.44
C ARG A 28 6.43 6.29 40.17
N ASN A 29 6.91 7.52 40.01
CA ASN A 29 6.05 8.66 39.72
C ASN A 29 6.75 9.67 38.79
N LEU A 30 5.96 10.33 37.95
CA LEU A 30 6.39 11.35 37.01
C LEU A 30 5.39 12.50 37.06
N SER A 31 5.88 13.73 37.25
CA SER A 31 5.04 14.92 37.20
C SER A 31 5.76 16.05 36.47
N LEU A 32 5.18 16.43 35.33
CA LEU A 32 5.62 17.56 34.52
C LEU A 32 4.92 18.83 35.00
N SER A 33 5.70 19.88 35.25
CA SER A 33 5.18 21.19 35.68
C SER A 33 4.24 21.81 34.65
N GLY A 34 3.25 22.59 35.12
CA GLY A 34 2.26 23.24 34.25
C GLY A 34 2.85 24.34 33.35
N ASP A 35 4.00 24.90 33.73
CA ASP A 35 4.78 25.85 32.92
C ASP A 35 5.86 25.16 32.07
N LEU A 36 5.95 23.83 32.14
CA LEU A 36 6.90 22.98 31.42
C LEU A 36 8.38 23.28 31.71
N LYS A 37 8.70 23.97 32.82
CA LYS A 37 10.09 24.31 33.16
C LYS A 37 10.83 23.21 33.91
N SER A 38 10.09 22.32 34.56
CA SER A 38 10.69 21.18 35.25
C SER A 38 9.87 19.89 35.14
N LEU A 39 10.59 18.78 35.13
CA LEU A 39 10.03 17.43 35.24
C LEU A 39 10.52 16.81 36.55
N SER A 40 9.59 16.46 37.42
CA SER A 40 9.88 15.74 38.68
C SER A 40 9.71 14.24 38.49
N VAL A 41 10.71 13.49 38.94
CA VAL A 41 10.82 12.04 38.77
C VAL A 41 11.10 11.42 40.13
N ILE A 42 10.27 10.46 40.53
CA ILE A 42 10.49 9.63 41.73
C ILE A 42 10.86 8.23 41.27
N THR A 43 12.04 7.76 41.66
CA THR A 43 12.50 6.40 41.36
C THR A 43 12.76 5.58 42.60
N GLU A 44 12.65 4.26 42.46
CA GLU A 44 13.06 3.31 43.47
C GLU A 44 14.31 2.58 42.98
N VAL A 45 15.39 2.71 43.72
CA VAL A 45 16.64 1.99 43.46
C VAL A 45 16.77 0.90 44.51
N ARG A 46 16.90 -0.35 44.08
CA ARG A 46 17.20 -1.48 44.97
C ARG A 46 18.71 -1.58 45.15
N SER A 47 19.16 -1.46 46.39
CA SER A 47 20.57 -1.63 46.74
C SER A 47 20.90 -3.13 46.94
N ALA A 48 22.19 -3.47 46.93
CA ALA A 48 22.69 -4.86 47.00
C ALA A 48 22.37 -5.57 48.33
N ASP A 49 22.01 -4.81 49.36
CA ASP A 49 21.58 -5.23 50.70
C ASP A 49 20.07 -5.50 50.80
N ASN A 50 19.35 -5.53 49.69
CA ASN A 50 17.89 -5.76 49.60
C ASN A 50 17.04 -4.67 50.29
N SER A 51 17.63 -3.50 50.54
CA SER A 51 16.91 -2.29 50.95
C SER A 51 16.49 -1.48 49.72
N SER A 52 15.27 -0.93 49.74
CA SER A 52 14.76 -0.05 48.68
C SER A 52 14.93 1.42 49.09
N GLN A 53 15.60 2.19 48.24
CA GLN A 53 15.75 3.63 48.42
C GLN A 53 14.88 4.37 47.41
N ILE A 54 14.07 5.31 47.90
CA ILE A 54 13.32 6.23 47.05
C ILE A 54 14.19 7.45 46.77
N CYS A 55 14.40 7.76 45.49
CA CYS A 55 15.13 8.93 45.02
C CYS A 55 14.16 9.92 44.37
N TYR A 56 14.36 11.21 44.63
CA TYR A 56 13.67 12.30 43.96
C TYR A 56 14.67 13.07 43.09
N THR A 57 14.34 13.21 41.82
CA THR A 57 15.14 13.97 40.86
C THR A 57 14.25 15.01 40.17
N GLN A 58 14.73 16.24 40.06
CA GLN A 58 14.09 17.30 39.29
C GLN A 58 14.97 17.64 38.10
N LEU A 59 14.41 17.51 36.91
CA LEU A 59 15.08 17.78 35.63
C LEU A 59 14.61 19.13 35.09
N ASP A 60 15.55 19.91 34.58
CA ASP A 60 15.26 21.16 33.88
C ASP A 60 14.72 20.86 32.48
N THR A 61 13.52 21.35 32.19
CA THR A 61 12.88 21.26 30.88
C THR A 61 12.63 22.65 30.29
N GLY A 62 13.38 23.68 30.71
CA GLY A 62 13.25 25.07 30.27
C GLY A 62 13.16 25.24 28.74
N LEU A 63 13.90 24.44 27.97
CA LEU A 63 13.82 24.44 26.50
C LEU A 63 12.40 24.15 25.96
N LEU A 64 11.64 23.25 26.62
CA LEU A 64 10.25 22.95 26.24
C LEU A 64 9.33 24.13 26.54
N SER A 65 9.62 24.90 27.59
CA SER A 65 8.87 26.11 27.95
C SER A 65 9.17 27.24 26.95
N ASP A 66 10.45 27.49 26.66
CA ASP A 66 10.90 28.58 25.80
C ASP A 66 10.51 28.35 24.33
N CYS A 67 10.55 27.11 23.86
CA CYS A 67 10.19 26.71 22.49
C CYS A 67 8.80 26.05 22.42
N LEU A 68 7.92 26.29 23.40
CA LEU A 68 6.58 25.67 23.44
C LEU A 68 5.78 25.81 22.12
N PRO A 69 5.68 27.00 21.49
CA PRO A 69 4.90 27.11 20.25
C PRO A 69 5.53 26.33 19.09
N GLU A 70 6.86 26.30 18.98
CA GLU A 70 7.60 25.54 17.97
C GLU A 70 7.44 24.02 18.19
N VAL A 71 7.66 23.54 19.42
CA VAL A 71 7.48 22.11 19.80
C VAL A 71 6.05 21.67 19.55
N THR A 72 5.06 22.47 19.94
CA THR A 72 3.64 22.18 19.73
C THR A 72 3.33 22.07 18.24
N ARG A 73 3.80 23.03 17.43
CA ARG A 73 3.56 23.04 15.99
C ARG A 73 4.21 21.85 15.30
N MET A 74 5.45 21.54 15.66
CA MET A 74 6.20 20.39 15.16
C MET A 74 5.51 19.07 15.51
N ALA A 75 5.16 18.87 16.79
CA ALA A 75 4.48 17.66 17.26
C ALA A 75 3.15 17.41 16.53
N ARG A 76 2.37 18.47 16.27
CA ARG A 76 1.14 18.35 15.46
C ARG A 76 1.45 17.87 14.05
N LYS A 77 2.43 18.45 13.36
CA LYS A 77 2.79 18.03 12.00
C LYS A 77 3.29 16.59 11.95
N PHE A 78 4.17 16.19 12.85
CA PHE A 78 4.66 14.82 12.88
C PHE A 78 3.57 13.80 13.24
N THR A 79 2.60 14.18 14.10
CA THR A 79 1.43 13.34 14.36
C THR A 79 0.59 13.17 13.09
N HIS A 80 0.29 14.25 12.37
CA HIS A 80 -0.42 14.16 11.09
C HIS A 80 0.33 13.32 10.05
N ILE A 81 1.64 13.49 9.91
CA ILE A 81 2.49 12.69 9.03
C ILE A 81 2.40 11.21 9.41
N SER A 82 2.56 10.87 10.69
CA SER A 82 2.48 9.49 11.16
C SER A 82 1.10 8.88 10.90
N THR A 83 0.02 9.61 11.15
CA THR A 83 -1.35 9.15 10.87
C THR A 83 -1.58 8.93 9.38
N LEU A 84 -1.08 9.83 8.52
CA LEU A 84 -1.19 9.68 7.06
C LEU A 84 -0.38 8.49 6.53
N LEU A 85 0.81 8.23 7.07
CA LEU A 85 1.59 7.05 6.72
C LEU A 85 0.84 5.76 7.07
N GLN A 86 0.24 5.70 8.27
CA GLN A 86 -0.60 4.56 8.67
C GLN A 86 -1.84 4.43 7.77
N TYR A 87 -2.48 5.54 7.42
CA TYR A 87 -3.62 5.57 6.52
C TYR A 87 -3.29 5.06 5.11
N LEU A 88 -2.16 5.50 4.55
CA LEU A 88 -1.66 5.05 3.25
C LEU A 88 -1.32 3.56 3.27
N HIS A 89 -0.67 3.08 4.34
CA HIS A 89 -0.38 1.66 4.52
C HIS A 89 -1.67 0.84 4.55
N LEU A 90 -2.66 1.21 5.37
CA LEU A 90 -3.94 0.52 5.44
C LEU A 90 -4.66 0.51 4.09
N SER A 91 -4.67 1.64 3.38
CA SER A 91 -5.29 1.76 2.06
C SER A 91 -4.63 0.83 1.03
N LEU A 92 -3.30 0.70 1.09
CA LEU A 92 -2.55 -0.23 0.24
C LEU A 92 -2.86 -1.69 0.61
N THR A 93 -2.95 -2.03 1.90
CA THR A 93 -3.37 -3.36 2.36
C THR A 93 -4.75 -3.73 1.81
N CYS A 94 -5.74 -2.84 1.94
CA CYS A 94 -7.08 -3.07 1.39
C CYS A 94 -7.08 -3.23 -0.14
N MET A 95 -6.19 -2.54 -0.86
CA MET A 95 -6.04 -2.74 -2.30
C MET A 95 -5.48 -4.11 -2.64
N CYS A 96 -4.46 -4.58 -1.90
CA CYS A 96 -3.89 -5.91 -2.10
C CYS A 96 -4.93 -7.00 -1.86
N GLU A 97 -5.73 -6.89 -0.79
CA GLU A 97 -6.82 -7.82 -0.49
C GLU A 97 -7.87 -7.85 -1.62
N ALA A 98 -8.32 -6.67 -2.08
CA ALA A 98 -9.27 -6.57 -3.20
C ALA A 98 -8.71 -7.13 -4.52
N TRP A 99 -7.39 -7.03 -4.73
CA TRP A 99 -6.70 -7.61 -5.88
C TRP A 99 -6.61 -9.14 -5.79
N GLU A 100 -6.29 -9.68 -4.62
CA GLU A 100 -6.28 -11.13 -4.37
C GLU A 100 -7.66 -11.76 -4.59
N ASP A 101 -8.73 -11.05 -4.21
CA ASP A 101 -10.11 -11.48 -4.49
C ASP A 101 -10.40 -11.58 -6.00
N ILE A 102 -9.93 -10.64 -6.82
CA ILE A 102 -10.05 -10.70 -8.29
C ILE A 102 -9.30 -11.92 -8.82
N LEU A 103 -8.05 -12.10 -8.39
CA LEU A 103 -7.21 -13.21 -8.79
C LEU A 103 -7.89 -14.55 -8.48
N MET A 104 -8.41 -14.70 -7.25
CA MET A 104 -9.08 -15.92 -6.82
C MET A 104 -10.33 -16.21 -7.66
N GLN A 105 -11.13 -15.18 -8.00
CA GLN A 105 -12.33 -15.36 -8.83
C GLN A 105 -12.02 -15.76 -10.29
N MET A 106 -10.93 -15.24 -10.87
CA MET A 106 -10.49 -15.63 -12.20
C MET A 106 -9.89 -17.05 -12.21
N ASP A 107 -9.06 -17.37 -11.21
CA ASP A 107 -8.35 -18.65 -11.07
C ASP A 107 -9.33 -19.82 -10.82
N LEU A 108 -10.31 -19.65 -9.93
CA LEU A 108 -11.27 -20.71 -9.56
C LEU A 108 -12.15 -21.26 -10.70
N ARG A 109 -12.28 -20.53 -11.81
CA ARG A 109 -13.16 -20.93 -12.94
C ARG A 109 -12.41 -21.22 -14.24
N LEU A 110 -11.24 -20.62 -14.46
CA LEU A 110 -10.42 -20.91 -15.65
C LEU A 110 -9.44 -22.06 -15.38
N THR A 111 -8.90 -22.22 -14.17
CA THR A 111 -7.90 -23.27 -13.88
C THR A 111 -8.51 -24.67 -13.82
N LYS A 112 -9.79 -24.78 -13.45
CA LYS A 112 -10.54 -26.03 -13.60
C LYS A 112 -10.63 -26.49 -15.05
N PHE A 113 -10.68 -25.57 -16.01
CA PHE A 113 -10.68 -25.92 -17.43
C PHE A 113 -9.37 -26.56 -17.86
N VAL A 114 -8.24 -25.95 -17.49
CA VAL A 114 -6.90 -26.46 -17.85
C VAL A 114 -6.68 -27.84 -17.26
N GLN A 115 -7.09 -28.04 -16.00
CA GLN A 115 -6.89 -29.30 -15.28
C GLN A 115 -7.81 -30.43 -15.75
N GLU A 116 -9.02 -30.12 -16.22
CA GLU A 116 -9.99 -31.12 -16.69
C GLU A 116 -9.83 -31.47 -18.18
N LYS A 117 -8.96 -30.75 -18.91
CA LYS A 117 -8.71 -30.99 -20.33
C LYS A 117 -7.76 -32.17 -20.55
N ASN A 118 -8.12 -33.08 -21.45
CA ASN A 118 -7.30 -34.24 -21.86
C ASN A 118 -6.57 -34.02 -23.21
N THR A 119 -6.47 -32.78 -23.68
CA THR A 119 -5.93 -32.43 -25.01
C THR A 119 -4.64 -31.64 -24.90
N ASN A 120 -3.70 -31.82 -25.84
CA ASN A 120 -2.42 -31.09 -25.88
C ASN A 120 -2.51 -29.61 -26.33
N THR A 121 -3.69 -29.05 -26.59
CA THR A 121 -3.85 -27.67 -27.07
C THR A 121 -4.02 -26.68 -25.93
N GLN A 122 -3.31 -25.56 -25.99
CA GLN A 122 -3.35 -24.49 -25.00
C GLN A 122 -4.76 -23.84 -24.98
N VAL A 123 -5.22 -23.40 -23.80
CA VAL A 123 -6.51 -22.69 -23.66
C VAL A 123 -6.54 -21.41 -24.48
N GLN A 124 -5.40 -20.71 -24.57
CA GLN A 124 -5.25 -19.52 -25.39
C GLN A 124 -5.58 -19.80 -26.85
N ASP A 125 -5.05 -20.89 -27.41
CA ASP A 125 -5.23 -21.24 -28.81
C ASP A 125 -6.70 -21.45 -29.13
N GLU A 126 -7.44 -22.22 -28.33
CA GLU A 126 -8.87 -22.46 -28.57
C GLU A 126 -9.72 -21.19 -28.54
N PHE A 127 -9.41 -20.25 -27.64
CA PHE A 127 -10.10 -18.96 -27.63
C PHE A 127 -9.71 -18.09 -28.83
N LEU A 128 -8.46 -18.16 -29.31
CA LEU A 128 -8.04 -17.49 -30.54
C LEU A 128 -8.69 -18.12 -31.77
N GLU A 129 -8.84 -19.45 -31.82
CA GLU A 129 -9.56 -20.16 -32.88
C GLU A 129 -11.02 -19.70 -32.94
N LEU A 130 -11.67 -19.62 -31.78
CA LEU A 130 -13.04 -19.09 -31.65
C LEU A 130 -13.11 -17.62 -32.09
N LEU A 131 -12.11 -16.81 -31.77
CA LEU A 131 -12.06 -15.40 -32.14
C LEU A 131 -11.88 -15.20 -33.66
N LEU A 132 -11.03 -16.01 -34.28
CA LEU A 132 -10.66 -15.89 -35.70
C LEU A 132 -11.68 -16.55 -36.63
N TRP A 133 -12.14 -17.76 -36.28
CA TRP A 133 -12.97 -18.59 -37.16
C TRP A 133 -14.42 -18.72 -36.70
N GLY A 134 -14.74 -18.29 -35.47
CA GLY A 134 -16.10 -18.38 -34.92
C GLY A 134 -16.55 -19.81 -34.60
N GLN A 135 -15.65 -20.78 -34.67
CA GLN A 135 -15.89 -22.19 -34.37
C GLN A 135 -15.25 -22.52 -33.02
N SER A 136 -16.01 -23.15 -32.12
CA SER A 136 -15.51 -23.66 -30.85
C SER A 136 -15.28 -25.16 -30.93
N SER A 137 -14.23 -25.66 -30.27
CA SER A 137 -14.08 -27.10 -30.02
C SER A 137 -15.25 -27.62 -29.15
N PRO A 138 -15.61 -28.92 -29.27
CA PRO A 138 -16.68 -29.49 -28.45
C PRO A 138 -16.36 -29.43 -26.94
N GLU A 139 -15.08 -29.48 -26.57
CA GLU A 139 -14.60 -29.31 -25.20
C GLU A 139 -14.84 -27.88 -24.69
N LEU A 140 -14.45 -26.86 -25.47
CA LEU A 140 -14.67 -25.46 -25.13
C LEU A 140 -16.16 -25.12 -25.07
N GLN A 141 -16.95 -25.65 -26.01
CA GLN A 141 -18.40 -25.49 -26.02
C GLN A 141 -19.05 -26.11 -24.78
N ALA A 142 -18.64 -27.31 -24.38
CA ALA A 142 -19.15 -27.95 -23.16
C ALA A 142 -18.82 -27.14 -21.91
N LEU A 143 -17.63 -26.54 -21.80
CA LEU A 143 -17.29 -25.67 -20.69
C LEU A 143 -18.18 -24.42 -20.66
N LEU A 144 -18.25 -23.71 -21.79
CA LEU A 144 -18.97 -22.43 -21.87
C LEU A 144 -20.45 -22.64 -21.54
N MET A 145 -21.06 -23.72 -22.04
CA MET A 145 -22.48 -23.98 -21.88
C MET A 145 -22.85 -24.64 -20.54
N ASN A 146 -22.05 -25.59 -20.05
CA ASN A 146 -22.42 -26.39 -18.87
C ASN A 146 -21.81 -25.86 -17.57
N GLN A 147 -20.56 -25.41 -17.58
CA GLN A 147 -19.86 -25.00 -16.35
C GLN A 147 -19.94 -23.49 -16.11
N LEU A 148 -19.66 -22.68 -17.15
CA LEU A 148 -19.67 -21.23 -17.01
C LEU A 148 -21.11 -20.69 -17.08
N THR A 149 -21.88 -21.13 -18.08
CA THR A 149 -23.23 -20.68 -18.42
C THR A 149 -23.32 -19.17 -18.73
N ILE A 150 -24.33 -18.77 -19.51
CA ILE A 150 -24.59 -17.35 -19.82
C ILE A 150 -24.79 -16.52 -18.52
N LYS A 151 -25.52 -17.09 -17.55
CA LYS A 151 -25.81 -16.43 -16.27
C LYS A 151 -24.57 -16.32 -15.38
N GLY A 152 -23.73 -17.36 -15.36
CA GLY A 152 -22.47 -17.34 -14.61
C GLY A 152 -21.47 -16.36 -15.21
N LEU A 153 -21.36 -16.27 -16.54
CA LEU A 153 -20.53 -15.27 -17.22
C LEU A 153 -20.95 -13.83 -16.85
N LYS A 154 -22.27 -13.51 -16.85
CA LYS A 154 -22.76 -12.19 -16.42
C LYS A 154 -22.38 -11.87 -14.97
N LYS A 155 -22.57 -12.83 -14.06
CA LYS A 155 -22.22 -12.64 -12.64
C LYS A 155 -20.72 -12.44 -12.45
N LEU A 156 -19.90 -13.20 -13.17
CA LEU A 156 -18.44 -13.09 -13.14
C LEU A 156 -17.99 -11.71 -13.65
N GLY A 157 -18.54 -11.26 -14.79
CA GLY A 157 -18.24 -9.95 -15.35
C GLY A 157 -18.60 -8.81 -14.40
N GLN A 158 -19.79 -8.85 -13.78
CA GLN A 158 -20.21 -7.86 -12.79
C GLN A 158 -19.32 -7.85 -11.55
N SER A 159 -18.95 -9.03 -11.05
CA SER A 159 -18.09 -9.18 -9.88
C SER A 159 -16.73 -8.54 -10.11
N ILE A 160 -16.06 -8.92 -11.22
CA ILE A 160 -14.73 -8.39 -11.55
C ILE A 160 -14.78 -6.89 -11.87
N GLU A 161 -15.81 -6.40 -12.57
CA GLU A 161 -16.00 -4.96 -12.80
C GLU A 161 -16.14 -4.18 -11.47
N SER A 162 -16.89 -4.72 -10.51
CA SER A 162 -17.06 -4.10 -9.19
C SER A 162 -15.75 -4.05 -8.40
N SER A 163 -14.93 -5.09 -8.49
CA SER A 163 -13.62 -5.12 -7.85
C SER A 163 -12.65 -4.12 -8.48
N TYR A 164 -12.57 -4.04 -9.82
CA TYR A 164 -11.76 -3.02 -10.50
C TYR A 164 -12.20 -1.59 -10.13
N SER A 165 -13.51 -1.32 -10.06
CA SER A 165 -14.02 -0.01 -9.62
C SER A 165 -13.63 0.30 -8.17
N THR A 166 -13.60 -0.71 -7.30
CA THR A 166 -13.19 -0.56 -5.90
C THR A 166 -11.70 -0.23 -5.80
N ILE A 167 -10.83 -0.97 -6.50
CA ILE A 167 -9.38 -0.69 -6.53
C ILE A 167 -9.12 0.70 -7.12
N GLN A 168 -9.79 1.07 -8.21
CA GLN A 168 -9.68 2.39 -8.82
C GLN A 168 -10.03 3.51 -7.83
N LYS A 169 -11.12 3.35 -7.06
CA LYS A 169 -11.51 4.30 -6.00
C LYS A 169 -10.49 4.34 -4.87
N LEU A 170 -9.91 3.20 -4.46
CA LEU A 170 -8.86 3.16 -3.45
C LEU A 170 -7.61 3.94 -3.90
N VAL A 171 -7.19 3.79 -5.15
CA VAL A 171 -6.05 4.54 -5.70
C VAL A 171 -6.33 6.05 -5.69
N ILE A 172 -7.45 6.48 -6.28
CA ILE A 172 -7.75 7.90 -6.48
C ILE A 172 -8.12 8.58 -5.17
N SER A 173 -9.05 8.01 -4.41
CA SER A 173 -9.64 8.68 -3.25
C SER A 173 -8.83 8.50 -1.97
N HIS A 174 -7.93 7.53 -1.89
CA HIS A 174 -7.17 7.23 -0.67
C HIS A 174 -5.66 7.35 -0.87
N LEU A 175 -5.07 6.66 -1.85
CA LEU A 175 -3.62 6.71 -2.07
C LEU A 175 -3.16 8.07 -2.57
N GLN A 176 -3.79 8.61 -3.63
CA GLN A 176 -3.41 9.91 -4.18
C GLN A 176 -3.69 11.03 -3.19
N SER A 177 -4.92 11.11 -2.66
CA SER A 177 -5.30 12.14 -1.68
C SER A 177 -4.44 12.10 -0.40
N GLY A 178 -4.14 10.90 0.11
CA GLY A 178 -3.27 10.71 1.27
C GLY A 178 -1.82 11.11 0.98
N SER A 179 -1.33 10.85 -0.24
CA SER A 179 0.03 11.23 -0.66
C SER A 179 0.15 12.74 -0.85
N GLU A 180 -0.86 13.40 -1.43
CA GLU A 180 -0.92 14.85 -1.56
C GLU A 180 -0.94 15.55 -0.18
N ALA A 181 -1.75 15.03 0.75
CA ALA A 181 -1.79 15.54 2.12
C ALA A 181 -0.46 15.33 2.86
N LEU A 182 0.19 14.17 2.65
CA LEU A 182 1.50 13.87 3.23
C LEU A 182 2.57 14.81 2.67
N LEU A 183 2.57 15.03 1.36
CA LEU A 183 3.47 15.95 0.68
C LEU A 183 3.30 17.39 1.19
N TYR A 184 2.06 17.82 1.40
CA TYR A 184 1.73 19.12 1.99
C TYR A 184 2.36 19.28 3.39
N HIS A 185 2.16 18.32 4.29
CA HIS A 185 2.73 18.41 5.65
C HIS A 185 4.24 18.30 5.67
N LEU A 186 4.84 17.45 4.84
CA LEU A 186 6.31 17.37 4.70
C LEU A 186 6.88 18.69 4.17
N SER A 187 6.19 19.35 3.25
CA SER A 187 6.59 20.67 2.74
C SER A 187 6.53 21.76 3.82
N GLU A 188 5.53 21.71 4.70
CA GLU A 188 5.47 22.63 5.85
C GLU A 188 6.58 22.35 6.85
N VAL A 189 6.89 21.08 7.16
CA VAL A 189 8.03 20.71 8.03
C VAL A 189 9.35 21.16 7.41
N LYS A 190 9.48 21.10 6.08
CA LYS A 190 10.64 21.64 5.35
C LYS A 190 10.71 23.16 5.50
N GLY A 191 9.57 23.85 5.49
CA GLY A 191 9.52 25.27 5.81
C GLY A 191 10.01 25.58 7.24
N MET A 192 9.65 24.73 8.21
CA MET A 192 10.07 24.88 9.61
C MET A 192 11.58 24.68 9.78
N SER A 193 12.17 23.68 9.12
CA SER A 193 13.62 23.40 9.19
C SER A 193 14.48 24.53 8.63
N LEU A 194 13.96 25.29 7.66
CA LEU A 194 14.67 26.43 7.08
C LEU A 194 14.72 27.63 8.04
N TRP A 195 13.85 27.67 9.06
CA TRP A 195 13.86 28.70 10.10
C TRP A 195 14.78 28.31 11.26
N LYS A 196 16.08 28.32 10.98
CA LYS A 196 17.15 27.91 11.92
C LYS A 196 17.02 28.54 13.31
N GLN A 197 16.81 29.86 13.38
CA GLN A 197 16.69 30.58 14.65
C GLN A 197 15.65 30.01 15.63
N LYS A 198 14.60 29.34 15.13
CA LYS A 198 13.50 28.81 15.93
C LYS A 198 13.57 27.29 16.10
N PHE A 199 13.98 26.56 15.07
CA PHE A 199 13.88 25.10 15.03
C PHE A 199 15.22 24.37 15.12
N GLU A 200 16.34 25.05 14.93
CA GLU A 200 17.70 24.49 15.13
C GLU A 200 17.94 24.02 16.58
N PRO A 201 17.52 24.76 17.64
CA PRO A 201 17.65 24.28 19.02
C PRO A 201 16.84 23.01 19.31
N LEU A 202 15.80 22.74 18.53
CA LEU A 202 14.97 21.54 18.61
C LEU A 202 15.53 20.37 17.80
N GLY A 203 16.75 20.53 17.27
CA GLY A 203 17.44 19.53 16.46
C GLY A 203 17.04 19.55 14.99
N LEU A 204 16.12 20.42 14.55
CA LEU A 204 15.67 20.51 13.16
C LEU A 204 16.69 21.26 12.29
N ASP A 205 17.94 20.83 12.31
CA ASP A 205 19.03 21.39 11.51
C ASP A 205 19.12 20.76 10.12
N ALA A 206 19.51 21.59 9.15
CA ALA A 206 19.70 21.23 7.75
C ALA A 206 21.09 20.62 7.44
N ALA A 207 22.10 20.86 8.28
CA ALA A 207 23.50 20.48 8.01
C ALA A 207 23.95 19.17 8.70
N ALA A 208 23.32 18.77 9.81
CA ALA A 208 23.62 17.49 10.49
C ALA A 208 23.37 16.21 9.62
N ILE A 209 22.71 16.40 8.48
CA ILE A 209 22.31 15.50 7.40
C ILE A 209 23.31 15.10 6.30
N GLU A 210 24.61 15.42 6.36
CA GLU A 210 25.53 15.06 5.25
C GLU A 210 26.28 13.73 5.47
N GLY A 211 26.18 13.14 6.67
CA GLY A 211 26.99 11.97 7.07
C GLY A 211 26.35 10.58 6.92
N THR A 212 25.06 10.48 6.56
CA THR A 212 24.35 9.19 6.47
C THR A 212 23.80 8.89 5.07
N ALA A 213 24.48 9.40 4.04
CA ALA A 213 24.17 9.13 2.63
C ALA A 213 24.45 7.67 2.16
N GLN A 214 24.81 6.75 3.08
CA GLN A 214 25.13 5.37 2.72
C GLN A 214 23.93 4.38 2.77
N LEU A 215 22.72 4.81 3.15
CA LEU A 215 21.55 3.90 3.23
C LEU A 215 20.50 4.10 2.13
N ILE A 216 20.70 5.04 1.21
CA ILE A 216 19.71 5.39 0.17
C ILE A 216 20.29 5.04 -1.20
N TYR A 217 20.65 3.77 -1.36
CA TYR A 217 20.76 3.13 -2.66
C TYR A 217 19.87 1.89 -2.66
N CYS A 218 18.54 2.08 -2.69
CA CYS A 218 17.58 1.01 -2.95
C CYS A 218 16.44 1.56 -3.80
N ASN A 219 16.62 1.46 -5.12
CA ASN A 219 15.51 1.30 -6.05
C ASN A 219 14.84 -0.07 -5.80
N SER A 220 13.52 -0.12 -5.99
CA SER A 220 12.67 -1.32 -6.06
C SER A 220 12.74 -2.29 -4.87
N GLU A 221 12.07 -1.93 -3.75
CA GLU A 221 11.32 -2.79 -2.80
C GLU A 221 10.64 -1.91 -1.71
N LEU A 222 9.88 -0.92 -2.21
CA LEU A 222 9.78 0.41 -1.62
C LEU A 222 8.95 0.46 -0.33
N ILE A 223 9.61 0.77 0.79
CA ILE A 223 9.04 0.96 2.15
C ILE A 223 8.78 -0.36 2.95
N LYS A 224 9.23 -1.54 2.53
CA LYS A 224 9.29 -2.72 3.44
C LYS A 224 10.34 -2.57 4.58
N GLN A 225 11.27 -1.61 4.46
CA GLN A 225 12.35 -1.37 5.43
C GLN A 225 12.22 -0.04 6.20
N LEU A 226 11.22 0.80 5.89
CA LEU A 226 11.18 2.17 6.40
C LEU A 226 10.39 2.34 7.72
N LEU A 227 9.55 1.37 8.12
CA LEU A 227 8.73 1.45 9.35
C LEU A 227 8.87 0.29 10.38
N PHE A 228 9.70 -0.72 10.14
CA PHE A 228 9.75 -1.94 10.96
C PHE A 228 11.17 -2.41 11.32
N LYS A 229 11.87 -1.67 12.20
CA LYS A 229 12.71 -2.20 13.30
C LYS A 229 13.51 -1.06 13.96
N HIS A 230 13.25 -0.85 15.25
CA HIS A 230 13.98 0.01 16.19
C HIS A 230 13.75 1.53 16.14
N ASP A 231 13.19 2.01 17.26
CA ASP A 231 13.46 3.29 17.93
C ASP A 231 13.75 4.50 17.02
N TYR A 232 12.69 5.12 16.53
CA TYR A 232 12.75 6.37 15.79
C TYR A 232 13.15 7.53 16.71
N PHE A 233 14.45 7.82 16.75
CA PHE A 233 15.03 9.07 17.25
C PHE A 233 16.01 9.58 16.18
N THR A 234 16.04 10.90 15.98
CA THR A 234 16.82 11.67 14.96
C THR A 234 16.37 11.57 13.50
N PHE A 235 15.34 12.34 13.15
CA PHE A 235 14.93 12.66 11.76
C PHE A 235 15.21 14.14 11.48
N THR A 236 16.30 14.49 10.79
CA THR A 236 16.66 15.92 10.57
C THR A 236 17.06 16.21 9.10
N PHE A 237 16.10 16.73 8.33
CA PHE A 237 16.24 17.36 7.00
C PHE A 237 16.75 16.59 5.76
N PHE A 238 17.83 15.79 5.77
CA PHE A 238 18.25 15.00 4.58
C PHE A 238 17.18 13.94 4.23
N PHE A 239 16.69 13.25 5.26
CA PHE A 239 15.52 12.37 5.16
C PHE A 239 14.24 13.09 4.73
N LEU A 240 14.14 14.42 4.85
CA LEU A 240 12.92 15.14 4.52
C LEU A 240 12.81 15.45 3.03
N LEU A 241 13.92 15.81 2.37
CA LEU A 241 13.94 15.94 0.92
C LEU A 241 13.78 14.57 0.26
N ASP A 242 14.43 13.55 0.82
CA ASP A 242 14.25 12.17 0.38
C ASP A 242 12.84 11.67 0.65
N ALA A 243 12.21 12.05 1.77
CA ALA A 243 10.81 11.74 2.04
C ALA A 243 9.86 12.43 1.05
N ILE A 244 10.08 13.72 0.76
CA ILE A 244 9.29 14.44 -0.25
C ILE A 244 9.45 13.78 -1.63
N THR A 245 10.68 13.43 -2.00
CA THR A 245 10.98 12.75 -3.27
C THR A 245 10.36 11.35 -3.30
N ALA A 246 10.45 10.59 -2.20
CA ALA A 246 9.85 9.26 -2.08
C ALA A 246 8.33 9.30 -2.16
N VAL A 247 7.68 10.28 -1.52
CA VAL A 247 6.22 10.49 -1.62
C VAL A 247 5.83 10.91 -3.03
N GLY A 248 6.64 11.74 -3.69
CA GLY A 248 6.47 12.07 -5.11
C GLY A 248 6.56 10.84 -6.01
N SER A 249 7.60 10.02 -5.85
CA SER A 249 7.77 8.75 -6.57
C SER A 249 6.65 7.76 -6.30
N PHE A 250 6.20 7.65 -5.04
CA PHE A 250 5.04 6.84 -4.67
C PHE A 250 3.76 7.32 -5.37
N SER A 251 3.54 8.64 -5.42
CA SER A 251 2.40 9.23 -6.12
C SER A 251 2.44 8.96 -7.64
N LEU A 252 3.63 9.04 -8.26
CA LEU A 252 3.82 8.66 -9.66
C LEU A 252 3.56 7.17 -9.87
N LYS A 253 4.01 6.31 -8.97
CA LYS A 253 3.74 4.87 -9.06
C LYS A 253 2.26 4.53 -8.89
N ALA A 254 1.54 5.24 -8.01
CA ALA A 254 0.09 5.13 -7.89
C ALA A 254 -0.62 5.53 -9.19
N ASN A 255 -0.13 6.56 -9.90
CA ASN A 255 -0.63 6.93 -11.22
C ASN A 255 -0.34 5.87 -12.30
N GLU A 256 0.86 5.30 -12.31
CA GLU A 256 1.18 4.17 -13.21
C GLU A 256 0.26 2.98 -12.95
N LEU A 257 0.05 2.61 -11.68
CA LEU A 257 -0.85 1.54 -11.28
C LEU A 257 -2.28 1.81 -11.75
N LEU A 258 -2.77 3.05 -11.63
CA LEU A 258 -4.07 3.45 -12.15
C LEU A 258 -4.18 3.23 -13.66
N GLN A 259 -3.13 3.56 -14.43
CA GLN A 259 -3.11 3.33 -15.88
C GLN A 259 -3.12 1.84 -16.23
N VAL A 260 -2.40 1.02 -15.46
CA VAL A 260 -2.39 -0.45 -15.63
C VAL A 260 -3.78 -1.03 -15.32
N ILE A 261 -4.43 -0.57 -14.24
CA ILE A 261 -5.80 -0.95 -13.88
C ILE A 261 -6.78 -0.56 -14.99
N ASP A 262 -6.72 0.67 -15.48
CA ASP A 262 -7.61 1.16 -16.55
C ASP A 262 -7.42 0.39 -17.86
N LYS A 263 -6.18 0.02 -18.19
CA LYS A 263 -5.90 -0.82 -19.36
C LYS A 263 -6.46 -2.23 -19.17
N SER A 264 -6.18 -2.86 -18.03
CA SER A 264 -6.68 -4.20 -17.70
C SER A 264 -8.21 -4.25 -17.73
N MET A 265 -8.88 -3.25 -17.15
CA MET A 265 -10.35 -3.15 -17.14
C MET A 265 -10.94 -3.04 -18.56
N LYS A 266 -10.27 -2.33 -19.49
CA LYS A 266 -10.69 -2.25 -20.89
C LYS A 266 -10.55 -3.58 -21.62
N ASN A 267 -9.40 -4.25 -21.45
CA ASN A 267 -9.14 -5.59 -21.99
C ASN A 267 -10.19 -6.58 -21.50
N PHE A 268 -10.45 -6.59 -20.19
CA PHE A 268 -11.45 -7.42 -19.56
C PHE A 268 -12.86 -7.17 -20.09
N LYS A 269 -13.30 -5.91 -20.17
CA LYS A 269 -14.63 -5.56 -20.71
C LYS A 269 -14.81 -6.00 -22.16
N ALA A 270 -13.77 -5.84 -22.98
CA ALA A 270 -13.79 -6.27 -24.37
C ALA A 270 -13.93 -7.80 -24.48
N PHE A 271 -13.12 -8.55 -23.72
CA PHE A 271 -13.19 -10.02 -23.66
C PHE A 271 -14.56 -10.53 -23.21
N PHE A 272 -15.11 -10.02 -22.10
CA PHE A 272 -16.41 -10.49 -21.60
C PHE A 272 -17.56 -10.14 -22.56
N ARG A 273 -17.52 -8.97 -23.19
CA ARG A 273 -18.52 -8.58 -24.19
C ARG A 273 -18.46 -9.51 -25.40
N TRP A 274 -17.25 -9.81 -25.90
CA TRP A 274 -17.04 -10.75 -26.99
C TRP A 274 -17.55 -12.14 -26.64
N LEU A 275 -17.09 -12.69 -25.51
CA LEU A 275 -17.43 -14.05 -25.09
C LEU A 275 -18.93 -14.21 -24.86
N TYR A 276 -19.59 -13.19 -24.30
CA TYR A 276 -21.04 -13.17 -24.13
C TYR A 276 -21.77 -13.27 -25.48
N VAL A 277 -21.34 -12.51 -26.48
CA VAL A 277 -21.91 -12.56 -27.83
C VAL A 277 -21.64 -13.91 -28.50
N ALA A 278 -20.43 -14.45 -28.35
CA ALA A 278 -20.07 -15.77 -28.87
C ALA A 278 -20.98 -16.86 -28.27
N MET A 279 -21.17 -16.85 -26.95
CA MET A 279 -22.04 -17.81 -26.28
C MET A 279 -23.51 -17.69 -26.72
N LEU A 280 -24.04 -16.48 -26.90
CA LEU A 280 -25.40 -16.29 -27.41
C LEU A 280 -25.57 -16.92 -28.80
N ARG A 281 -24.59 -16.72 -29.69
CA ARG A 281 -24.60 -17.32 -31.04
C ARG A 281 -24.54 -18.84 -30.98
N MET A 282 -23.78 -19.42 -30.06
CA MET A 282 -23.70 -20.87 -29.86
C MET A 282 -24.99 -21.48 -29.29
N CYS A 283 -25.83 -20.69 -28.63
CA CYS A 283 -27.14 -21.09 -28.13
C CYS A 283 -28.30 -20.80 -29.09
N ASP A 284 -28.02 -20.30 -30.30
CA ASP A 284 -29.04 -19.76 -31.22
C ASP A 284 -29.96 -18.69 -30.59
N GLU A 285 -29.47 -17.99 -29.56
CA GLU A 285 -30.19 -16.89 -28.91
C GLU A 285 -30.00 -15.57 -29.68
N PRO A 286 -31.04 -14.71 -29.75
CA PRO A 286 -30.93 -13.43 -30.44
C PRO A 286 -29.93 -12.51 -29.73
N VAL A 287 -28.92 -12.04 -30.48
CA VAL A 287 -27.93 -11.09 -29.98
C VAL A 287 -28.52 -9.67 -29.97
N PRO A 288 -28.53 -8.96 -28.83
CA PRO A 288 -28.97 -7.58 -28.78
C PRO A 288 -28.18 -6.67 -29.73
N PRO A 289 -28.84 -5.77 -30.49
CA PRO A 289 -28.19 -4.94 -31.49
C PRO A 289 -27.13 -3.99 -30.89
N GLU A 290 -27.23 -3.62 -29.61
CA GLU A 290 -26.22 -2.82 -28.91
C GLU A 290 -24.90 -3.60 -28.69
N LEU A 291 -24.98 -4.93 -28.59
CA LEU A 291 -23.83 -5.80 -28.35
C LEU A 291 -23.15 -6.25 -29.65
N ASN A 292 -23.85 -6.19 -30.78
CA ASN A 292 -23.35 -6.69 -32.08
C ASN A 292 -22.30 -5.77 -32.75
N LYS A 293 -22.04 -4.59 -32.18
CA LYS A 293 -21.02 -3.65 -32.68
C LYS A 293 -19.70 -3.83 -31.92
N MET A 294 -18.83 -4.72 -32.43
CA MET A 294 -17.42 -4.75 -32.05
C MET A 294 -16.59 -4.03 -33.13
N THR A 295 -15.72 -3.12 -32.71
CA THR A 295 -14.76 -2.44 -33.56
C THR A 295 -13.47 -3.28 -33.70
N GLN A 296 -12.62 -3.00 -34.70
CA GLN A 296 -11.30 -3.64 -34.79
C GLN A 296 -10.45 -3.42 -33.53
N LYS A 297 -10.62 -2.26 -32.87
CA LYS A 297 -9.95 -1.95 -31.61
C LYS A 297 -10.42 -2.87 -30.47
N ASP A 298 -11.71 -3.20 -30.44
CA ASP A 298 -12.24 -4.13 -29.44
C ASP A 298 -11.67 -5.55 -29.65
N ILE A 299 -11.53 -5.98 -30.91
CA ILE A 299 -10.90 -7.27 -31.24
C ILE A 299 -9.44 -7.30 -30.77
N ALA A 300 -8.69 -6.21 -30.99
CA ALA A 300 -7.33 -6.09 -30.48
C ALA A 300 -7.27 -6.20 -28.94
N PHE A 301 -8.20 -5.57 -28.22
CA PHE A 301 -8.28 -5.71 -26.76
C PHE A 301 -8.60 -7.13 -26.29
N VAL A 302 -9.42 -7.89 -27.04
CA VAL A 302 -9.68 -9.30 -26.76
C VAL A 302 -8.40 -10.13 -26.96
N ALA A 303 -7.68 -9.91 -28.05
CA ALA A 303 -6.41 -10.60 -28.31
C ALA A 303 -5.35 -10.28 -27.25
N ASP A 304 -5.22 -9.00 -26.87
CA ASP A 304 -4.34 -8.56 -25.78
C ASP A 304 -4.70 -9.28 -24.48
N PHE A 305 -5.99 -9.34 -24.11
CA PHE A 305 -6.47 -10.06 -22.92
C PHE A 305 -6.09 -11.55 -22.95
N LEU A 306 -6.31 -12.22 -24.08
CA LEU A 306 -5.95 -13.63 -24.25
C LEU A 306 -4.44 -13.86 -24.08
N SER A 307 -3.63 -13.01 -24.70
CA SER A 307 -2.16 -13.10 -24.59
C SER A 307 -1.64 -12.76 -23.19
N GLU A 308 -2.26 -11.81 -22.49
CA GLU A 308 -1.81 -11.37 -21.18
C GLU A 308 -2.16 -12.39 -20.10
N HIS A 309 -3.34 -13.00 -20.16
CA HIS A 309 -3.86 -13.86 -19.09
C HIS A 309 -3.75 -15.36 -19.37
N PHE A 310 -3.72 -15.80 -20.63
CA PHE A 310 -3.74 -17.23 -21.00
C PHE A 310 -2.42 -17.75 -21.58
N ASN A 311 -1.39 -16.92 -21.67
CA ASN A 311 -0.06 -17.38 -22.06
C ASN A 311 0.56 -18.22 -20.94
N GLU A 312 0.96 -19.44 -21.24
CA GLU A 312 1.60 -20.35 -20.29
C GLU A 312 2.95 -19.76 -19.84
N ASN A 313 3.16 -19.72 -18.53
CA ASN A 313 4.47 -19.45 -17.94
C ASN A 313 4.87 -20.71 -17.18
N GLU A 314 5.68 -21.57 -17.80
CA GLU A 314 6.19 -22.82 -17.20
C GLU A 314 6.89 -22.56 -15.84
N GLU A 315 7.49 -21.38 -15.63
CA GLU A 315 8.15 -21.00 -14.38
C GLU A 315 7.19 -20.67 -13.20
N LEU A 316 5.92 -20.31 -13.48
CA LEU A 316 4.92 -20.00 -12.44
C LEU A 316 4.27 -21.28 -11.85
N PHE A 317 4.27 -22.37 -12.63
CA PHE A 317 3.72 -23.66 -12.24
C PHE A 317 4.46 -24.24 -11.02
N ASP A 318 5.79 -24.26 -11.05
CA ASP A 318 6.63 -24.86 -10.00
C ASP A 318 6.66 -24.09 -8.67
N ARG A 319 6.28 -22.81 -8.65
CA ARG A 319 6.35 -21.97 -7.43
C ARG A 319 5.02 -21.79 -6.70
N LYS A 320 3.88 -21.84 -7.39
CA LYS A 320 2.55 -21.52 -6.79
C LYS A 320 1.39 -22.40 -7.23
N GLY A 321 1.58 -23.37 -8.13
CA GLY A 321 0.49 -24.23 -8.63
C GLY A 321 -0.58 -23.49 -9.46
N LYS A 322 -0.21 -22.35 -10.09
CA LYS A 322 -1.10 -21.52 -10.91
C LYS A 322 -0.75 -21.64 -12.40
N TYR A 323 -1.76 -21.78 -13.26
CA TYR A 323 -1.60 -21.94 -14.71
C TYR A 323 -1.70 -20.62 -15.50
N PHE A 324 -2.18 -19.53 -14.89
CA PHE A 324 -2.49 -18.29 -15.60
C PHE A 324 -1.75 -17.08 -15.05
N ASN A 325 -1.23 -16.26 -15.96
CA ASN A 325 -0.51 -15.04 -15.64
C ASN A 325 -1.49 -13.86 -15.53
N VAL A 326 -2.26 -13.80 -14.45
CA VAL A 326 -3.14 -12.63 -14.18
C VAL A 326 -2.35 -11.47 -13.54
N GLU A 327 -1.01 -11.52 -13.56
CA GLU A 327 -0.15 -10.82 -12.60
C GLU A 327 0.21 -9.37 -12.94
N ARG A 328 -0.19 -8.79 -14.08
CA ARG A 328 0.28 -7.43 -14.44
C ARG A 328 -0.11 -6.31 -13.48
N VAL A 329 -1.21 -6.45 -12.73
CA VAL A 329 -1.58 -5.51 -11.66
C VAL A 329 -0.92 -5.89 -10.33
N GLY A 330 -0.48 -7.15 -10.19
CA GLY A 330 0.25 -7.64 -9.01
C GLY A 330 1.77 -7.44 -9.06
N GLN A 331 2.33 -7.13 -10.23
CA GLN A 331 3.74 -6.76 -10.47
C GLN A 331 3.95 -5.24 -10.30
#